data_AF-A0A972NSD8-F1
#
_entry.id   AF-A0A972NSD8-F1
#
_cell.length_a   1.000
_cell.length_b   1.000
_cell.length_c   1.000
_cell.angle_alpha   90.00
_cell.angle_beta   90.00
_cell.angle_gamma   90.00
#
_symmetry.space_group_name_H-M   'P 1'
#
loop_
_entity.id
_entity.type
_entity.pdbx_description
1 polymer ?
#
loop_
_entity_poly.entity_id
_entity_poly.type
_entity_poly.pdbx_seq_one_letter_code
_entity_poly.pdbx_strand_id
1 'polypeptide(L)'
;MLKVTVELCPPHGPSRVLGYTEIENVTADEASVNDGVSINKHGDYAVTVFEGKDEHQVGTATLTAYPRFGGSVWDLVARGIATALAGKEQLPERPVFPWR
;
A
#
# COMPACT_ATOMS: atom_id res chain seq x y z
N MET A 1 1.32 -10.61 -4.66
CA MET A 1 1.73 -9.20 -4.80
C MET A 1 0.58 -8.42 -5.44
N LEU A 2 0.15 -7.34 -4.81
CA LEU A 2 -0.80 -6.36 -5.34
C LEU A 2 0.00 -5.15 -5.83
N LYS A 3 -0.22 -4.70 -7.06
CA LYS A 3 0.40 -3.49 -7.62
C LYS A 3 -0.68 -2.48 -7.96
N VAL A 4 -0.56 -1.27 -7.41
CA VAL A 4 -1.50 -0.16 -7.62
C VAL A 4 -0.79 0.96 -8.35
N THR A 5 -1.25 1.29 -9.55
CA THR A 5 -0.62 2.30 -10.40
C THR A 5 -1.43 3.59 -10.37
N VAL A 6 -0.75 4.72 -10.23
CA VAL A 6 -1.35 6.05 -10.41
C VAL A 6 -1.03 6.52 -11.82
N GLU A 7 -2.06 6.62 -12.65
CA GLU A 7 -1.96 7.04 -14.04
C GLU A 7 -2.76 8.33 -14.27
N LEU A 8 -2.13 9.28 -14.95
CA LEU A 8 -2.80 10.46 -15.49
C LEU A 8 -3.34 10.10 -16.88
N CYS A 9 -4.66 9.98 -17.00
CA CYS A 9 -5.35 9.67 -18.25
C CYS A 9 -6.13 10.89 -18.74
N PRO A 10 -5.54 11.77 -19.58
CA PRO A 10 -6.26 12.91 -20.11
C PRO A 10 -7.37 12.45 -21.10
N PRO A 11 -8.49 13.19 -21.24
CA PRO A 11 -9.55 12.84 -22.19
C PRO A 11 -9.07 12.78 -23.65
N HIS A 12 -8.02 13.53 -23.96
CA HIS A 12 -7.35 13.53 -25.25
C HIS A 12 -5.84 13.52 -25.02
N GLY A 13 -5.13 12.64 -25.73
CA GLY A 13 -3.68 12.52 -25.64
C GLY A 13 -3.21 11.28 -24.88
N PRO A 14 -1.88 11.14 -24.68
CA PRO A 14 -1.30 9.95 -24.09
C PRO A 14 -1.48 9.94 -22.56
N SER A 15 -1.77 8.76 -22.02
CA SER A 15 -1.70 8.52 -20.58
C SER A 15 -0.26 8.51 -20.09
N ARG A 16 -0.08 8.85 -18.81
CA ARG A 16 1.24 8.85 -18.16
C ARG A 16 1.15 8.26 -16.75
N VAL A 17 1.93 7.22 -16.51
CA VAL A 17 2.16 6.72 -15.14
C VAL A 17 2.96 7.76 -14.34
N LEU A 18 2.45 8.09 -13.16
CA LEU A 18 3.07 9.04 -12.23
C LEU A 18 3.83 8.33 -11.12
N GLY A 19 3.40 7.12 -10.76
CA GLY A 19 3.99 6.30 -9.71
C GLY A 19 3.17 5.03 -9.50
N TYR A 20 3.64 4.18 -8.61
CA TYR A 20 2.92 2.97 -8.22
C TYR A 20 3.28 2.54 -6.80
N THR A 21 2.47 1.64 -6.25
CA THR A 21 2.70 1.01 -4.95
C THR A 21 2.65 -0.50 -5.12
N GLU A 22 3.63 -1.18 -4.53
CA GLU A 22 3.67 -2.65 -4.44
C GLU A 22 3.33 -3.04 -2.99
N ILE A 23 2.38 -3.97 -2.85
CA ILE A 23 1.90 -4.48 -1.57
C ILE A 23 2.03 -5.99 -1.58
N GLU A 24 2.84 -6.52 -0.68
CA GLU A 24 3.14 -7.93 -0.56
C GLU A 24 2.62 -8.47 0.76
N ASN A 25 1.84 -9.55 0.72
CA ASN A 25 1.53 -10.29 1.94
C ASN A 25 2.80 -11.04 2.36
N VAL A 26 3.37 -10.65 3.50
CA VAL A 26 4.59 -11.23 4.08
C VAL A 26 4.28 -12.07 5.32
N THR A 27 3.01 -12.29 5.63
CA THR A 27 2.61 -13.19 6.71
C THR A 27 3.21 -14.57 6.43
N ALA A 28 3.98 -15.10 7.36
CA ALA A 28 4.24 -16.53 7.38
C ALA A 28 2.90 -17.21 7.68
N ASP A 29 2.36 -18.00 6.74
CA ASP A 29 1.20 -18.84 7.05
C ASP A 29 1.63 -19.91 8.06
N GLU A 30 1.62 -19.57 9.35
CA GLU A 30 1.63 -20.57 10.40
C GLU A 30 0.26 -21.24 10.40
N ALA A 31 0.12 -22.30 9.62
CA ALA A 31 -1.04 -23.17 9.69
C ALA A 31 -1.12 -23.73 11.11
N SER A 32 -2.08 -23.26 11.91
CA SER A 32 -2.44 -23.91 13.17
C SER A 32 -2.86 -25.34 12.84
N VAL A 33 -1.94 -26.27 13.09
CA VAL A 33 -2.12 -27.72 13.00
C VAL A 33 -3.09 -28.11 14.10
N ASN A 34 -4.40 -28.08 13.83
CA ASN A 34 -5.43 -28.88 14.47
C ASN A 34 -6.75 -28.63 13.72
N ASP A 35 -7.14 -29.59 12.88
CA ASP A 35 -8.52 -29.81 12.38
C ASP A 35 -9.03 -29.04 11.13
N GLY A 36 -8.14 -28.57 10.26
CA GLY A 36 -8.50 -28.18 8.88
C GLY A 36 -8.68 -26.68 8.66
N VAL A 37 -7.77 -26.13 7.84
CA VAL A 37 -7.75 -24.76 7.30
C VAL A 37 -7.82 -23.65 8.36
N SER A 38 -6.67 -23.37 9.00
CA SER A 38 -6.47 -22.12 9.73
C SER A 38 -6.25 -20.98 8.71
N ILE A 39 -7.29 -20.22 8.40
CA ILE A 39 -7.12 -18.94 7.71
C ILE A 39 -6.74 -17.91 8.78
N ASN A 40 -5.50 -17.42 8.73
CA ASN A 40 -5.10 -16.28 9.55
C ASN A 40 -6.02 -15.09 9.25
N LYS A 41 -6.80 -14.66 10.25
CA LYS A 41 -7.75 -13.55 10.14
C LYS A 41 -7.06 -12.20 9.88
N HIS A 42 -5.77 -12.14 10.19
CA HIS A 42 -4.90 -11.00 10.02
C HIS A 42 -3.70 -11.39 9.14
N GLY A 43 -3.13 -10.41 8.46
CA GLY A 43 -1.92 -10.58 7.69
C GLY A 43 -0.99 -9.39 7.81
N ASP A 44 0.29 -9.65 7.66
CA ASP A 44 1.31 -8.63 7.57
C ASP A 44 1.56 -8.30 6.10
N TYR A 45 1.64 -7.00 5.79
CA TYR A 45 1.81 -6.51 4.43
C TYR A 45 3.00 -5.56 4.34
N ALA A 46 3.99 -5.91 3.52
CA ALA A 46 5.05 -4.99 3.12
C ALA A 46 4.53 -4.08 2.02
N VAL A 47 4.83 -2.79 2.12
CA VAL A 47 4.38 -1.74 1.19
C VAL A 47 5.60 -0.95 0.72
N THR A 48 5.75 -0.80 -0.58
CA THR A 48 6.79 0.03 -1.20
C THR A 48 6.15 0.99 -2.20
N VAL A 49 6.45 2.28 -2.08
CA VAL A 49 5.89 3.35 -2.92
C VAL A 49 6.99 3.90 -3.83
N PHE A 50 6.67 4.02 -5.11
CA PHE A 50 7.55 4.51 -6.16
C PHE A 50 6.93 5.70 -6.88
N GLU A 51 7.75 6.69 -7.21
CA GLU A 51 7.36 7.88 -7.95
C GLU A 51 8.26 8.12 -9.17
N GLY A 52 7.70 8.79 -10.17
CA GLY A 52 8.43 9.23 -11.35
C GLY A 52 8.69 8.12 -12.37
N LYS A 53 9.37 8.50 -13.45
CA LYS A 53 9.70 7.57 -14.55
C LYS A 53 10.87 6.64 -14.21
N ASP A 54 11.71 7.04 -13.26
CA ASP A 54 12.91 6.31 -12.87
C ASP A 54 12.65 5.33 -11.73
N GLU A 55 11.37 5.06 -11.41
CA GLU A 55 10.95 4.18 -10.33
C GLU A 55 11.64 4.55 -9.01
N HIS A 56 11.67 5.84 -8.68
CA HIS A 56 12.32 6.31 -7.47
C HIS A 56 11.50 5.88 -6.25
N GLN A 57 12.06 5.04 -5.39
CA GLN A 57 11.42 4.64 -4.15
C GLN A 57 11.32 5.82 -3.18
N VAL A 58 10.11 6.20 -2.80
CA VAL A 58 9.83 7.36 -1.92
C VAL A 58 9.35 6.98 -0.52
N GLY A 59 8.97 5.73 -0.30
CA GLY A 59 8.49 5.28 1.01
C GLY A 59 8.35 3.78 1.12
N THR A 60 8.49 3.27 2.35
CA THR A 60 8.24 1.88 2.71
C THR A 60 7.52 1.77 4.04
N ALA A 61 6.72 0.73 4.19
CA ALA A 61 6.08 0.39 5.46
C ALA A 61 5.81 -1.11 5.59
N THR A 62 5.51 -1.52 6.81
CA THR A 62 4.90 -2.81 7.11
C THR A 62 3.62 -2.55 7.89
N LEU A 63 2.48 -2.94 7.32
CA LEU A 63 1.23 -3.04 8.08
C LEU A 63 1.25 -4.38 8.80
N THR A 64 1.11 -4.34 10.12
CA THR A 64 1.13 -5.55 10.97
C THR A 64 -0.27 -5.91 11.41
N ALA A 65 -0.57 -7.21 11.46
CA ALA A 65 -1.86 -7.75 11.87
C ALA A 65 -3.06 -7.07 11.16
N TYR A 66 -2.93 -6.73 9.88
CA TYR A 66 -3.99 -6.10 9.10
C TYR A 66 -5.14 -7.10 8.84
N PRO A 67 -6.42 -6.75 9.07
CA PRO A 67 -7.54 -7.67 8.85
C PRO A 67 -7.63 -8.09 7.37
N ARG A 68 -7.40 -9.39 7.06
CA ARG A 68 -7.43 -9.89 5.67
C ARG A 68 -8.82 -9.75 5.02
N PHE A 69 -9.87 -9.61 5.83
CA PHE A 69 -11.26 -9.43 5.42
C PHE A 69 -11.77 -7.99 5.59
N GLY A 70 -10.86 -6.99 5.56
CA GLY A 70 -11.25 -5.59 5.55
C GLY A 70 -12.31 -5.30 4.48
N GLY A 71 -13.24 -4.38 4.77
CA GLY A 71 -14.43 -4.14 3.94
C GLY A 71 -14.16 -3.73 2.48
N SER A 72 -12.91 -3.39 2.14
CA SER A 72 -12.45 -3.15 0.76
C SER A 72 -10.94 -3.30 0.64
N VAL A 73 -10.45 -3.73 -0.53
CA VAL A 73 -9.01 -3.69 -0.87
C VAL A 73 -8.45 -2.26 -0.81
N TRP A 74 -9.29 -1.24 -1.02
CA TRP A 74 -8.87 0.15 -0.96
C TRP A 74 -8.48 0.61 0.45
N ASP A 75 -8.99 -0.03 1.51
CA ASP A 75 -8.56 0.27 2.89
C ASP A 75 -7.09 -0.14 3.09
N LEU A 76 -6.70 -1.31 2.55
CA LEU A 76 -5.32 -1.79 2.58
C LEU A 76 -4.40 -0.85 1.79
N VAL A 77 -4.83 -0.44 0.61
CA VAL A 77 -4.07 0.48 -0.25
C VAL A 77 -3.90 1.83 0.44
N ALA A 78 -4.98 2.43 0.95
CA ALA A 78 -4.95 3.74 1.57
C ALA A 78 -4.08 3.78 2.83
N ARG A 79 -4.26 2.80 3.74
CA ARG A 79 -3.45 2.70 4.96
C ARG A 79 -2.00 2.36 4.66
N GLY A 80 -1.75 1.50 3.68
CA GLY A 80 -0.41 1.14 3.24
C GLY A 80 0.35 2.35 2.74
N ILE A 81 -0.24 3.11 1.81
CA ILE A 81 0.36 4.34 1.27
C ILE A 81 0.54 5.39 2.37
N ALA A 82 -0.48 5.60 3.21
CA ALA A 82 -0.39 6.57 4.32
C ALA A 82 0.77 6.22 5.26
N THR A 83 0.90 4.95 5.65
CA THR A 83 1.97 4.49 6.54
C THR A 83 3.34 4.59 5.89
N ALA A 84 3.45 4.25 4.61
CA ALA A 84 4.71 4.34 3.87
C ALA A 84 5.21 5.78 3.69
N LEU A 85 4.30 6.75 3.55
CA LEU A 85 4.65 8.16 3.32
C LEU A 85 4.72 8.99 4.61
N ALA A 86 3.90 8.69 5.62
CA ALA A 86 3.77 9.49 6.83
C ALA A 86 4.25 8.77 8.11
N GLY A 87 4.62 7.49 8.02
CA GLY A 87 5.03 6.66 9.16
C GLY A 87 3.90 6.23 10.09
N LYS A 88 2.65 6.55 9.75
CA LYS A 88 1.43 6.20 10.51
C LYS A 88 0.25 6.01 9.56
N GLU A 89 -0.80 5.34 10.01
CA GLU A 89 -2.06 5.16 9.26
C GLU A 89 -2.90 6.46 9.17
N GLN A 90 -2.25 7.59 8.95
CA GLN A 90 -2.86 8.89 8.77
C GLN A 90 -2.19 9.58 7.58
N LEU A 91 -2.97 10.28 6.77
CA LEU A 91 -2.42 11.09 5.67
C LEU A 91 -1.37 12.08 6.20
N PRO A 92 -0.29 12.34 5.44
CA PRO A 92 0.67 13.38 5.79
C PRO A 92 -0.04 14.74 5.88
N GLU A 93 0.53 15.64 6.68
CA GLU A 93 0.01 17.01 6.76
C GLU A 93 0.05 17.66 5.37
N ARG A 94 -1.03 18.35 5.02
CA ARG A 94 -1.09 19.08 3.76
C ARG A 94 0.01 20.15 3.78
N PRO A 95 0.86 20.23 2.74
CA PRO A 95 1.82 21.32 2.66
C PRO A 95 1.11 22.68 2.73
N VAL A 96 1.55 23.54 3.65
CA VAL A 96 1.06 24.92 3.78
C VAL A 96 2.02 25.87 3.07
N PHE A 97 1.46 26.84 2.35
CA PHE A 97 2.26 27.88 1.70
C PHE A 97 2.77 28.90 2.73
N PRO A 98 4.02 29.41 2.63
CA PRO A 98 5.07 29.04 1.67
C PRO A 98 5.68 27.67 1.98
N TRP A 99 5.99 26.91 0.92
CA TRP A 99 6.57 25.57 1.01
C TRP A 99 7.85 25.61 1.88
N ARG A 100 7.87 24.85 2.98
CA ARG A 100 9.06 24.63 3.81
C ARG A 100 9.74 23.33 3.43
#